data_AF-A0A836BRK3-F1
#
_entry.id   AF-A0A836BRK3-F1
#
_cell.length_a   1.000
_cell.length_b   1.000
_cell.length_c   1.000
_cell.angle_alpha   90.00
_cell.angle_beta   90.00
_cell.angle_gamma   90.00
#
_symmetry.space_group_name_H-M   'P 1'
#
loop_
_entity.id
_entity.type
_entity.pdbx_description
1 polymer ?
#
loop_
_entity_poly.entity_id
_entity_poly.type
_entity_poly.pdbx_seq_one_letter_code
_entity_poly.pdbx_strand_id
1 'polypeptide(L)'
;MAPLMFSNTTIIKQVSPDAEFFYTSLRPYVHYIPFSNTVDDLLQVIEWARRNDAAARDIAANAYHFAKTHFSSASLGDYVALTLNAYHRLLRFEPKLTEDLKPWKVEPVGRFKTEIWPNVKNGGRCP
;
A
#
# COMPACT_ATOMS: atom_id res chain seq x y z
N MET A 1 7.71 2.75 2.45
CA MET A 1 7.50 1.56 3.32
C MET A 1 7.10 0.31 2.53
N ALA A 2 6.10 0.38 1.65
CA ALA A 2 5.50 -0.80 1.01
C ALA A 2 6.47 -1.75 0.27
N PRO A 3 7.46 -1.30 -0.51
CA PRO A 3 8.40 -2.22 -1.18
C PRO A 3 9.22 -3.08 -0.21
N LEU A 4 9.56 -2.54 0.97
CA LEU A 4 10.34 -3.25 2.00
C LEU A 4 9.53 -4.37 2.68
N MET A 5 8.21 -4.34 2.62
CA MET A 5 7.39 -5.43 3.16
C MET A 5 7.50 -6.68 2.28
N PHE A 6 7.68 -6.51 0.97
CA PHE A 6 7.84 -7.63 0.05
C PHE A 6 9.19 -8.34 0.14
N SER A 7 10.22 -7.72 0.73
CA SER A 7 11.52 -8.36 0.93
C SER A 7 11.57 -9.31 2.14
N ASN A 8 10.50 -9.41 2.93
CA ASN A 8 10.45 -10.24 4.15
C ASN A 8 11.61 -9.93 5.11
N THR A 9 11.94 -8.65 5.24
CA THR A 9 13.00 -8.12 6.11
C THR A 9 12.39 -7.37 7.28
N THR A 10 13.08 -7.34 8.43
CA THR A 10 12.65 -6.56 9.58
C THR A 10 12.66 -5.07 9.23
N ILE A 11 11.49 -4.43 9.36
CA ILE A 11 11.33 -3.01 9.08
C ILE A 11 11.40 -2.25 10.40
N ILE A 12 12.35 -1.31 10.49
CA ILE A 12 12.44 -0.33 11.57
C ILE A 12 11.96 1.00 11.00
N LYS A 13 10.90 1.59 11.58
CA LYS A 13 10.22 2.76 11.03
C LYS A 13 10.20 3.90 12.04
N GLN A 14 10.59 5.09 11.58
CA GLN A 14 10.48 6.31 12.38
C GLN A 14 9.00 6.62 12.60
N VAL A 15 8.65 6.98 13.83
CA VAL A 15 7.35 7.54 14.13
C VAL A 15 7.34 8.98 13.61
N SER A 16 6.63 9.21 12.51
CA SER A 16 6.42 10.53 11.92
C SER A 16 4.93 10.84 11.81
N PRO A 17 4.54 12.12 11.75
CA PRO A 17 3.16 12.52 11.46
C PRO A 17 2.75 12.18 10.02
N ASP A 18 3.72 11.94 9.12
CA ASP A 18 3.46 11.62 7.72
C ASP A 18 2.81 10.24 7.59
N ALA A 19 1.65 10.22 6.92
CA ALA A 19 0.87 9.01 6.72
C ALA A 19 0.60 8.77 5.23
N GLU A 20 0.93 7.56 4.78
CA GLU A 20 0.40 7.03 3.53
C GLU A 20 -0.99 6.42 3.79
N PHE A 21 -1.81 6.28 2.74
CA PHE A 21 -3.21 5.84 2.84
C PHE A 21 -3.42 4.50 3.57
N PHE A 22 -2.40 3.64 3.60
CA PHE A 22 -2.44 2.31 4.22
C PHE A 22 -1.82 2.25 5.62
N TYR A 23 -1.24 3.33 6.14
CA TYR A 23 -0.55 3.31 7.44
C TYR A 23 -1.50 3.05 8.59
N THR A 24 -2.77 3.44 8.47
CA THR A 24 -3.82 3.18 9.47
C THR A 24 -4.06 1.68 9.70
N SER A 25 -3.76 0.84 8.70
CA SER A 25 -3.87 -0.61 8.81
C SER A 25 -2.61 -1.27 9.41
N LEU A 26 -1.50 -0.53 9.53
CA LEU A 26 -0.25 -1.04 10.05
C LEU A 26 -0.15 -0.81 11.56
N ARG A 27 0.04 -1.91 12.29
CA ARG A 27 0.28 -1.90 13.75
C ARG A 27 1.77 -2.00 14.11
N PRO A 28 2.28 -1.15 15.03
CA PRO A 28 3.61 -1.30 15.61
C PRO A 28 3.78 -2.66 16.30
N TYR A 29 4.98 -3.23 16.24
CA TYR A 29 5.34 -4.56 16.73
C TYR A 29 4.51 -5.73 16.17
N VAL A 30 3.64 -5.47 15.19
CA VAL A 30 2.98 -6.50 14.39
C VAL A 30 3.59 -6.54 13.00
N HIS A 31 3.75 -5.38 12.34
CA HIS A 31 4.27 -5.29 10.96
C HIS A 31 5.58 -4.52 10.85
N TYR A 32 6.00 -3.79 11.88
CA TYR A 32 7.26 -3.05 11.91
C TYR A 32 7.64 -2.71 13.35
N ILE A 33 8.91 -2.37 13.57
CA ILE A 33 9.42 -1.90 14.85
C ILE A 33 9.50 -0.37 14.82
N PRO A 34 8.74 0.36 15.67
CA PRO A 34 8.80 1.81 15.71
C PRO A 34 10.09 2.30 16.40
N PHE A 35 10.57 3.49 16.02
CA PHE A 35 11.52 4.26 16.81
C PHE A 35 11.11 5.74 16.86
N SER A 36 11.61 6.44 17.86
CA SER A 36 11.29 7.83 18.17
C SER A 36 11.51 8.78 16.99
N ASN A 37 10.65 9.79 16.88
CA ASN A 37 10.80 10.84 15.88
C ASN A 37 12.11 11.64 16.08
N THR A 38 12.60 11.73 17.32
CA THR A 38 13.86 12.42 17.67
C THR A 38 15.08 11.50 17.57
N VAL A 39 14.91 10.23 17.19
CA VAL A 39 15.99 9.25 16.90
C VAL A 39 16.84 8.88 18.14
N ASP A 40 16.44 9.31 19.33
CA ASP A 40 17.16 9.11 20.60
C ASP A 40 17.17 7.65 21.07
N ASP A 41 16.19 6.84 20.64
CA ASP A 41 16.04 5.43 21.00
C ASP A 41 16.52 4.46 19.91
N LEU A 42 17.00 4.95 18.75
CA LEU A 42 17.27 4.11 17.58
C LEU A 42 18.26 2.98 17.87
N LEU A 43 19.35 3.26 18.61
CA LEU A 43 20.33 2.24 18.99
C LEU A 43 19.72 1.17 19.91
N GLN A 44 18.81 1.56 20.80
CA GLN A 44 18.12 0.65 21.71
C GLN A 44 17.17 -0.27 20.92
N VAL A 45 16.46 0.30 19.94
CA VAL A 45 15.57 -0.46 19.04
C VAL A 45 16.36 -1.47 18.20
N ILE A 46 17.52 -1.08 17.66
CA ILE A 46 18.40 -2.00 16.91
C ILE A 46 18.88 -3.14 17.82
N GLU A 47 19.33 -2.81 19.03
CA GLU A 47 19.83 -3.83 19.97
C GLU A 47 18.71 -4.76 20.44
N TRP A 48 17.50 -4.24 20.65
CA TRP A 48 16.31 -5.04 20.92
C TRP A 48 16.05 -6.02 19.78
N ALA A 49 16.07 -5.57 18.53
CA ALA A 49 15.82 -6.43 17.37
C ALA A 49 16.87 -7.54 17.25
N ARG A 50 18.14 -7.26 17.57
CA ARG A 50 19.23 -8.25 17.57
C ARG A 50 19.08 -9.29 18.67
N ARG A 51 18.66 -8.88 19.87
CA ARG A 51 18.46 -9.80 21.01
C ARG A 51 17.17 -10.62 20.88
N ASN A 52 16.18 -10.10 20.16
CA ASN A 52 14.87 -10.73 19.95
C ASN A 52 14.68 -11.15 18.50
N ASP A 53 15.69 -11.81 17.92
CA ASP A 53 15.74 -12.18 16.51
C ASP A 53 14.53 -13.01 16.05
N ALA A 54 14.04 -13.95 16.88
CA ALA A 54 12.82 -14.72 16.58
C ALA A 54 11.59 -13.79 16.44
N ALA A 55 11.37 -12.90 17.40
CA ALA A 55 10.26 -11.95 17.34
C ALA A 55 10.40 -10.98 16.16
N ALA A 56 11.62 -10.54 15.84
CA ALA A 56 11.88 -9.68 14.69
C ALA A 56 11.53 -10.38 13.36
N ARG A 57 11.83 -11.68 13.22
CA ARG A 57 11.42 -12.48 12.06
C ARG A 57 9.91 -12.63 11.96
N ASP A 58 9.22 -12.85 13.06
CA ASP A 58 7.75 -12.94 13.07
C ASP A 58 7.12 -11.61 12.62
N ILE A 59 7.65 -10.48 13.08
CA ILE A 59 7.23 -9.14 12.64
C ILE A 59 7.46 -8.96 11.13
N ALA A 60 8.63 -9.37 10.62
CA ALA A 60 8.93 -9.31 9.19
C ALA A 60 7.97 -10.17 8.34
N ALA A 61 7.70 -11.40 8.81
CA ALA A 61 6.77 -12.32 8.14
C ALA A 61 5.34 -11.75 8.11
N ASN A 62 4.87 -11.18 9.21
CA ASN A 62 3.57 -10.52 9.27
C ASN A 62 3.48 -9.35 8.28
N ALA A 63 4.53 -8.53 8.17
CA ALA A 63 4.59 -7.44 7.20
C ALA A 63 4.51 -7.95 5.76
N TYR A 64 5.26 -9.01 5.46
CA TYR A 64 5.27 -9.67 4.16
C TYR A 64 3.89 -10.24 3.79
N HIS A 65 3.25 -10.95 4.72
CA HIS A 65 1.91 -11.49 4.52
C HIS A 65 0.88 -10.37 4.31
N PHE A 66 0.96 -9.30 5.11
CA PHE A 66 0.09 -8.14 4.95
C PHE A 66 0.22 -7.52 3.56
N ALA A 67 1.45 -7.28 3.09
CA ALA A 67 1.69 -6.71 1.77
C ALA A 67 1.20 -7.63 0.63
N LYS A 68 1.46 -8.94 0.73
CA LYS A 68 0.97 -9.90 -0.27
C LYS A 68 -0.56 -9.97 -0.33
N THR A 69 -1.24 -9.83 0.79
CA THR A 69 -2.69 -9.91 0.85
C THR A 69 -3.36 -8.60 0.41
N HIS A 70 -2.78 -7.44 0.74
CA HIS A 70 -3.46 -6.15 0.62
C HIS A 70 -2.88 -5.19 -0.41
N PHE A 71 -1.72 -5.47 -1.01
CA PHE A 71 -1.08 -4.61 -2.02
C PHE A 71 -0.99 -5.28 -3.40
N SER A 72 -1.99 -6.10 -3.76
CA SER A 72 -2.16 -6.56 -5.14
C SER A 72 -2.68 -5.41 -6.03
N SER A 73 -2.38 -5.45 -7.33
CA SER A 73 -2.88 -4.46 -8.28
C SER A 73 -4.41 -4.31 -8.24
N ALA A 74 -5.12 -5.41 -8.02
CA ALA A 74 -6.56 -5.40 -7.90
C ALA A 74 -7.05 -4.77 -6.60
N SER A 75 -6.46 -5.12 -5.44
CA SER A 75 -6.80 -4.52 -4.16
C SER A 75 -6.55 -3.00 -4.15
N LEU A 76 -5.51 -2.53 -4.83
CA LEU A 76 -5.25 -1.11 -5.01
C LEU A 76 -6.29 -0.46 -5.91
N GLY A 77 -6.68 -1.13 -7.00
CA GLY A 77 -7.76 -0.69 -7.89
C GLY A 77 -9.10 -0.56 -7.15
N ASP A 78 -9.45 -1.56 -6.34
CA ASP A 78 -10.65 -1.56 -5.49
C ASP A 78 -10.61 -0.43 -4.47
N TYR A 79 -9.47 -0.20 -3.80
CA TYR A 79 -9.31 0.90 -2.86
C TYR A 79 -9.59 2.26 -3.54
N VAL A 80 -9.01 2.49 -4.72
CA VAL A 80 -9.24 3.72 -5.49
C VAL A 80 -10.70 3.84 -5.90
N ALA A 81 -11.31 2.78 -6.45
CA ALA A 81 -12.70 2.79 -6.88
C ALA A 81 -13.67 3.06 -5.71
N LEU A 82 -13.48 2.39 -4.57
CA LEU A 82 -14.28 2.59 -3.37
C LEU A 82 -14.10 4.01 -2.80
N THR A 83 -12.87 4.52 -2.77
CA THR A 83 -12.57 5.87 -2.28
C THR A 83 -13.21 6.93 -3.16
N LEU A 84 -13.09 6.83 -4.48
CA LEU A 84 -13.71 7.76 -5.43
C LEU A 84 -15.24 7.68 -5.36
N ASN A 85 -15.81 6.49 -5.19
CA ASN A 85 -17.25 6.31 -5.03
C ASN A 85 -17.76 6.90 -3.70
N ALA A 86 -16.99 6.77 -2.61
CA ALA A 86 -17.31 7.41 -1.34
C ALA A 86 -17.24 8.94 -1.45
N TYR A 87 -16.20 9.45 -2.11
CA TYR A 87 -16.03 10.89 -2.37
C TYR A 87 -17.16 11.46 -3.25
N HIS A 88 -17.55 10.75 -4.30
CA HIS A 88 -18.64 11.13 -5.20
C HIS A 88 -19.95 11.40 -4.44
N ARG A 89 -20.27 10.60 -3.41
CA ARG A 89 -21.48 10.78 -2.58
C ARG A 89 -21.48 12.05 -1.74
N LEU A 90 -20.32 12.69 -1.55
CA LEU A 90 -20.19 13.95 -0.83
C LEU A 90 -20.42 15.17 -1.74
N LEU A 91 -20.47 14.98 -3.07
CA LEU A 91 -20.68 16.07 -4.02
C LEU A 91 -22.08 16.66 -3.85
N ARG A 92 -22.15 17.98 -3.70
CA ARG A 92 -23.40 18.75 -3.60
C ARG A 92 -23.84 19.36 -4.95
N PHE A 93 -23.15 18.99 -6.02
CA PHE A 93 -23.36 19.50 -7.36
C PHE A 93 -23.08 18.40 -8.39
N GLU A 94 -23.60 18.57 -9.59
CA GLU A 94 -23.33 17.68 -10.72
C GLU A 94 -22.07 18.16 -11.47
N PRO A 95 -21.00 17.33 -11.54
CA PRO A 95 -19.78 17.72 -12.22
C PRO A 95 -20.00 17.81 -13.74
N LYS A 96 -19.52 18.89 -14.35
CA LYS A 96 -19.57 19.12 -15.81
C LYS A 96 -18.15 19.10 -16.36
N LEU A 97 -17.97 18.41 -17.49
CA LEU A 97 -16.73 18.46 -18.24
C LEU A 97 -16.57 19.84 -18.88
N THR A 98 -15.41 20.45 -18.69
CA THR A 98 -15.02 21.71 -19.32
C THR A 98 -14.18 21.42 -20.57
N GLU A 99 -14.18 22.34 -21.55
CA GLU A 99 -13.50 22.14 -22.86
C GLU A 99 -11.98 21.95 -22.75
N ASP A 100 -11.36 22.39 -21.65
CA ASP A 100 -9.96 22.17 -21.31
C ASP A 100 -9.70 20.76 -20.75
N LEU A 101 -10.72 20.13 -20.17
CA LEU A 101 -10.70 18.74 -19.68
C LEU A 101 -11.23 17.78 -20.76
N LYS A 102 -10.74 17.93 -22.02
CA LYS A 102 -11.07 16.99 -23.09
C LYS A 102 -10.82 15.57 -22.58
N PRO A 103 -11.75 14.62 -22.78
CA PRO A 103 -11.60 13.27 -22.29
C PRO A 103 -10.25 12.74 -22.77
N TRP A 104 -9.44 12.24 -21.83
CA TRP A 104 -8.18 11.59 -22.15
C TRP A 104 -8.44 10.59 -23.27
N LYS A 105 -7.92 10.88 -24.47
CA LYS A 105 -7.95 9.93 -25.57
C LYS A 105 -7.05 8.79 -25.13
N VAL A 106 -7.66 7.70 -24.68
CA VAL A 106 -6.96 6.45 -24.50
C VAL A 106 -6.50 6.07 -25.91
N GLU A 107 -5.29 6.47 -26.28
CA GLU A 107 -4.52 5.79 -27.32
C GLU A 107 -4.71 4.30 -27.05
N PRO A 108 -5.11 3.47 -28.03
CA PRO A 108 -5.24 2.05 -27.80
C PRO A 108 -3.88 1.58 -27.29
N VAL A 109 -3.77 1.39 -25.97
CA VAL A 109 -2.55 0.93 -25.34
C VAL A 109 -2.28 -0.39 -26.03
N GLY A 110 -1.28 -0.41 -26.91
CA GLY A 110 -0.98 -1.55 -27.76
C GLY A 110 -0.99 -2.77 -26.86
N ARG A 111 -1.93 -3.68 -27.12
CA ARG A 111 -2.32 -4.84 -26.29
C ARG A 111 -1.46 -4.96 -25.04
N PHE A 112 -2.02 -4.65 -23.87
CA PHE A 112 -1.51 -5.21 -22.62
C PHE A 112 -1.22 -6.69 -22.89
N LYS A 113 0.06 -7.07 -22.93
CA LYS A 113 0.43 -8.45 -23.22
C LYS A 113 -0.12 -9.28 -22.07
N THR A 114 -1.10 -10.11 -22.39
CA THR A 114 -1.74 -11.09 -21.50
C THR A 114 -0.75 -12.09 -20.89
N GLU A 115 0.52 -12.07 -21.31
CA GLU A 115 1.62 -12.87 -20.78
C GLU A 115 1.97 -12.55 -19.32
N ILE A 116 1.73 -11.32 -18.84
CA ILE A 116 2.10 -10.91 -17.46
C ILE A 116 1.01 -11.31 -16.45
N TRP A 117 -0.24 -11.48 -16.89
CA TRP A 117 -1.38 -11.85 -16.05
C TRP A 117 -2.30 -12.80 -16.82
N PRO A 118 -2.01 -14.12 -16.83
CA PRO A 118 -2.66 -15.08 -17.73
C PRO A 118 -4.17 -15.27 -17.50
N ASN A 119 -4.72 -14.76 -16.38
CA ASN A 119 -6.12 -15.01 -15.99
C ASN A 119 -7.04 -13.77 -16.05
N VAL A 120 -6.58 -12.61 -16.51
CA VAL A 120 -7.45 -11.43 -16.64
C VAL A 120 -8.07 -11.40 -18.04
N LYS A 121 -9.28 -11.97 -18.19
CA LYS A 121 -10.06 -11.82 -19.42
C LYS A 121 -10.77 -10.47 -19.43
N ASN A 122 -10.69 -9.79 -20.58
CA ASN A 122 -11.36 -8.52 -20.84
C ASN A 122 -12.84 -8.57 -20.41
N GLY A 123 -13.25 -7.65 -19.54
CA GLY A 123 -14.62 -7.52 -19.06
C GLY A 123 -14.96 -8.32 -17.80
N GLY A 124 -14.02 -9.06 -17.21
CA GLY A 124 -14.18 -9.66 -15.88
C GLY A 124 -13.76 -8.70 -14.77
N ARG A 125 -14.45 -8.78 -13.62
CA ARG A 125 -14.05 -8.10 -12.38
C ARG A 125 -12.61 -8.53 -12.06
N CYS A 126 -11.72 -7.56 -11.82
CA CYS A 126 -10.36 -7.84 -11.40
C CYS A 126 -10.38 -8.77 -10.17
N PRO A 127 -9.52 -9.80 -10.12
CA PRO A 127 -9.52 -10.75 -9.01
C PRO A 127 -9.13 -10.09 -7.69
#